data_AF-A0A925S1P1-F1
#
_entry.id   AF-A0A925S1P1-F1
#
_cell.length_a   1.000
_cell.length_b   1.000
_cell.length_c   1.000
_cell.angle_alpha   90.00
_cell.angle_beta   90.00
_cell.angle_gamma   90.00
#
_symmetry.space_group_name_H-M   'P 1'
#
loop_
_entity.id
_entity.type
_entity.pdbx_description
1 polymer ?
#
loop_
_entity_poly.entity_id
_entity_poly.type
_entity_poly.pdbx_seq_one_letter_code
_entity_poly.pdbx_strand_id
1 'polypeptide(L)'
;MRYTIVTETYPPEVNGVALTVQGLERGLRARGNDVDVVRPRQLADASNASGNANETLVRSLPLPRYPDLRIGLPATHRLRKAWTEQRPDAIYVATEGPLGWSALRTARRLNIPAATGFHTRFD
;
A
#
# COMPACT_ATOMS: atom_id res chain seq x y z
N MET A 1 -11.06 -14.61 -1.66
CA MET A 1 -11.46 -13.21 -1.33
C MET A 1 -10.47 -12.25 -1.96
N ARG A 2 -10.82 -10.97 -2.08
CA ARG A 2 -9.96 -9.90 -2.56
C ARG A 2 -9.54 -8.98 -1.42
N TYR A 3 -8.24 -8.87 -1.20
CA TYR A 3 -7.67 -7.98 -0.21
C TYR A 3 -6.85 -6.88 -0.87
N THR A 4 -6.90 -5.68 -0.31
CA THR A 4 -5.93 -4.63 -0.67
C THR A 4 -5.03 -4.35 0.52
N ILE A 5 -3.73 -4.54 0.33
CA ILE A 5 -2.70 -4.12 1.28
C ILE A 5 -2.26 -2.70 0.92
N VAL A 6 -2.25 -1.79 1.89
CA VAL A 6 -1.79 -0.41 1.72
C VAL A 6 -0.57 -0.20 2.60
N THR A 7 0.55 0.23 2.01
CA THR A 7 1.82 0.38 2.71
C THR A 7 2.61 1.54 2.14
N GLU A 8 3.38 2.24 2.98
CA GLU A 8 4.34 3.28 2.61
C GLU A 8 5.67 2.66 2.13
N THR A 9 5.90 1.38 2.44
CA THR A 9 7.13 0.66 2.07
C THR A 9 6.83 -0.74 1.56
N TYR A 10 7.52 -1.15 0.50
CA TYR A 10 7.35 -2.45 -0.14
C TYR A 10 8.59 -2.75 -1.00
N PRO A 11 8.89 -4.02 -1.31
CA PRO A 11 9.96 -4.35 -2.26
C PRO A 11 9.80 -3.59 -3.57
N PRO A 12 10.89 -3.11 -4.19
CA PRO A 12 12.29 -3.48 -3.94
C PRO A 12 13.01 -2.84 -2.73
N GLU A 13 12.36 -1.99 -1.93
CA GLU A 13 12.98 -1.52 -0.67
C GLU A 13 13.35 -2.69 0.25
N VAL A 14 14.57 -2.67 0.76
CA VAL A 14 15.12 -3.70 1.64
C VAL A 14 15.06 -3.21 3.09
N ASN A 15 13.93 -3.44 3.74
CA ASN A 15 13.76 -3.22 5.17
C ASN A 15 12.79 -4.25 5.78
N GLY A 16 12.75 -4.34 7.11
CA GLY A 16 11.95 -5.33 7.83
C GLY A 16 10.45 -5.25 7.51
N VAL A 17 9.90 -4.04 7.45
CA VAL A 17 8.47 -3.83 7.18
C VAL A 17 8.12 -4.26 5.75
N ALA A 18 8.91 -3.85 4.75
CA ALA A 18 8.71 -4.22 3.36
C ALA A 18 8.68 -5.75 3.18
N LEU A 19 9.60 -6.46 3.82
CA LEU A 19 9.66 -7.93 3.77
C LEU A 19 8.50 -8.60 4.51
N THR A 20 8.09 -8.08 5.67
CA THR A 20 6.91 -8.58 6.41
C THR A 20 5.63 -8.40 5.60
N VAL A 21 5.45 -7.24 4.96
CA VAL A 21 4.29 -6.96 4.10
C VAL A 21 4.26 -7.86 2.87
N GLN A 22 5.41 -8.09 2.23
CA GLN A 22 5.53 -9.05 1.14
C GLN A 22 5.24 -10.48 1.60
N GLY A 23 5.69 -10.88 2.80
CA GLY A 23 5.38 -12.18 3.38
C GLY A 23 3.87 -12.39 3.58
N LEU A 24 3.17 -11.36 4.08
CA LEU A 24 1.72 -11.37 4.22
C LEU A 24 1.03 -11.49 2.86
N GLU A 25 1.44 -10.69 1.88
CA GLU A 25 0.91 -10.72 0.51
C GLU A 25 1.02 -12.11 -0.12
N ARG A 26 2.23 -12.68 -0.11
CA ARG A 26 2.48 -14.05 -0.61
C ARG A 26 1.68 -15.10 0.14
N GLY A 27 1.61 -14.99 1.47
CA GLY A 27 0.86 -15.92 2.32
C GLY A 27 -0.64 -15.89 2.07
N LEU A 28 -1.22 -14.73 1.76
CA LEU A 28 -2.62 -14.59 1.38
C LEU A 28 -2.89 -15.16 -0.01
N ARG A 29 -2.02 -14.89 -0.99
CA ARG A 29 -2.13 -15.46 -2.34
C ARG A 29 -2.01 -16.97 -2.35
N ALA A 30 -1.07 -17.53 -1.58
CA ALA A 30 -0.90 -18.97 -1.45
C ALA A 30 -2.14 -19.69 -0.89
N ARG A 31 -3.02 -18.94 -0.21
CA ARG A 31 -4.33 -19.42 0.27
C ARG A 31 -5.48 -19.18 -0.72
N GLY A 32 -5.18 -18.85 -1.97
CA GLY A 32 -6.16 -18.65 -3.04
C GLY A 32 -6.87 -17.29 -3.02
N ASN A 33 -6.27 -16.27 -2.39
CA ASN A 33 -6.85 -14.92 -2.37
C ASN A 33 -6.24 -14.03 -3.46
N ASP A 34 -7.07 -13.15 -4.02
CA ASP A 34 -6.60 -12.03 -4.82
C ASP A 34 -6.05 -10.96 -3.87
N VAL A 35 -4.82 -10.51 -4.13
CA VAL A 35 -4.20 -9.46 -3.33
C VAL A 35 -3.75 -8.35 -4.25
N ASP A 36 -4.16 -7.13 -3.96
CA ASP A 36 -3.64 -5.92 -4.58
C ASP A 36 -2.79 -5.15 -3.56
N VAL A 37 -1.70 -4.54 -4.00
CA VAL A 37 -0.81 -3.74 -3.15
C VAL A 37 -0.84 -2.29 -3.61
N VAL A 38 -1.20 -1.38 -2.71
CA VAL A 38 -1.06 0.06 -2.92
C VAL A 38 0.19 0.53 -2.20
N ARG A 39 1.13 1.10 -2.95
CA ARG A 39 2.39 1.61 -2.41
C ARG A 39 2.87 2.88 -3.09
N PRO A 40 3.73 3.69 -2.43
CA PRO A 40 4.42 4.79 -3.07
C PRO A 40 5.29 4.30 -4.23
N ARG A 41 5.36 5.11 -5.28
CA ARG A 41 6.37 4.94 -6.34
C ARG A 41 7.76 5.13 -5.75
N GLN A 42 8.67 4.22 -6.04
CA GLN A 42 10.07 4.23 -5.63
C GLN A 42 10.98 4.58 -6.82
N LEU A 43 12.26 4.87 -6.55
CA LEU A 43 13.24 5.21 -7.60
C LEU A 43 13.42 4.07 -8.60
N ALA A 44 13.39 2.82 -8.13
CA ALA A 44 13.50 1.62 -8.96
C ALA A 44 12.34 1.45 -9.96
N ASP A 45 11.20 2.12 -9.73
CA ASP A 45 10.04 2.08 -10.64
C ASP A 45 10.16 3.08 -11.80
N ALA A 46 11.29 3.80 -11.94
CA ALA A 46 11.47 4.79 -13.01
C ALA A 46 11.32 4.18 -14.42
N SER A 47 11.71 2.92 -14.58
CA SER A 47 11.55 2.16 -15.83
C SER A 47 10.19 1.48 -15.98
N ASN A 48 9.38 1.39 -14.92
CA ASN A 48 8.04 0.79 -14.95
C ASN A 48 6.98 1.79 -14.45
N ALA A 49 6.41 2.53 -15.41
CA ALA A 49 5.38 3.52 -15.12
C ALA A 49 4.09 2.91 -14.53
N SER A 50 3.77 1.65 -14.81
CA SER A 50 2.50 1.03 -14.41
C SER A 50 2.59 0.16 -13.14
N GLY A 51 3.79 -0.22 -12.69
CA GLY A 51 3.95 -1.23 -11.64
C GLY A 51 3.63 -2.63 -12.14
N ASN A 52 3.59 -3.61 -11.24
CA ASN A 52 3.13 -4.97 -11.57
C ASN A 52 1.60 -5.02 -11.67
N ALA A 53 1.04 -6.07 -12.28
CA ALA A 53 -0.41 -6.20 -12.53
C ALA A 53 -1.30 -6.06 -11.27
N ASN A 54 -0.77 -6.40 -10.09
CA ASN A 54 -1.46 -6.29 -8.81
C ASN A 54 -0.96 -5.14 -7.93
N GLU A 55 -0.25 -4.17 -8.52
CA GLU A 55 0.29 -3.02 -7.79
C GLU A 55 -0.35 -1.71 -8.27
N THR A 56 -0.86 -0.93 -7.32
CA THR A 56 -1.27 0.45 -7.55
C THR A 56 -0.22 1.39 -7.01
N LEU A 57 0.62 1.93 -7.90
CA LEU A 57 1.60 2.95 -7.52
C LEU A 57 0.91 4.29 -7.28
N VAL A 58 1.24 4.94 -6.17
CA VAL A 58 0.83 6.33 -5.86
C VAL A 58 2.02 7.28 -5.96
N ARG A 59 1.75 8.58 -6.10
CA ARG A 59 2.81 9.61 -6.10
C ARG A 59 3.52 9.62 -4.74
N SER A 60 4.80 9.96 -4.74
CA SER A 60 5.63 9.96 -3.54
C SER A 60 6.63 11.12 -3.55
N LEU A 61 7.02 11.56 -2.36
CA LEU A 61 8.11 12.53 -2.16
C LEU A 61 9.23 11.93 -1.30
N PRO A 62 10.49 12.32 -1.54
CA PRO A 62 11.58 12.00 -0.62
C PRO A 62 11.31 12.63 0.76
N LEU A 63 11.70 11.91 1.82
CA LEU A 63 11.65 12.46 3.16
C LEU A 63 12.76 13.50 3.35
N PRO A 64 12.50 14.60 4.10
CA PRO A 64 13.56 15.53 4.48
C PRO A 64 14.68 14.78 5.21
N ARG A 65 15.94 15.01 4.81
CA ARG A 65 17.15 14.35 5.34
C ARG A 65 17.32 12.85 5.01
N TYR A 66 16.35 12.22 4.34
CA TYR A 66 16.42 10.82 3.92
C TYR A 66 15.93 10.69 2.46
N PRO A 67 16.73 11.12 1.46
CA PRO A 67 16.29 11.21 0.06
C PRO A 67 15.98 9.85 -0.57
N ASP A 68 16.57 8.79 -0.04
CA ASP A 68 16.33 7.40 -0.47
C ASP A 68 15.01 6.83 0.06
N LEU A 69 14.45 7.42 1.13
CA LEU A 69 13.15 7.05 1.66
C LEU A 69 12.07 7.94 1.07
N ARG A 70 11.00 7.33 0.58
CA ARG A 70 9.89 8.05 -0.03
C ARG A 70 8.60 7.75 0.71
N ILE A 71 7.83 8.79 0.98
CA ILE A 71 6.50 8.67 1.56
C ILE A 71 5.43 8.89 0.48
N GLY A 72 4.35 8.12 0.56
CA GLY A 72 3.19 8.24 -0.28
C GLY A 72 2.45 9.53 -0.03
N LEU A 73 2.13 10.23 -1.12
CA LEU A 73 1.21 11.36 -1.05
C LEU A 73 -0.24 10.87 -0.85
N PRO A 74 -1.11 11.73 -0.29
CA PRO A 74 -2.54 11.45 -0.24
C PRO A 74 -3.11 11.04 -1.59
N ALA A 75 -3.83 9.91 -1.62
CA ALA A 75 -4.25 9.25 -2.85
C ALA A 75 -5.78 8.98 -2.92
N THR A 76 -6.59 9.73 -2.17
CA THR A 76 -8.04 9.48 -2.03
C THR A 76 -8.79 9.31 -3.35
N HIS A 77 -8.53 10.14 -4.37
CA HIS A 77 -9.21 10.02 -5.67
C HIS A 77 -8.81 8.74 -6.42
N ARG A 78 -7.51 8.42 -6.44
CA ARG A 78 -6.98 7.22 -7.10
C ARG A 78 -7.51 5.96 -6.43
N LEU A 79 -7.48 5.92 -5.09
CA LEU A 79 -8.02 4.82 -4.29
C LEU A 79 -9.53 4.66 -4.50
N ARG A 80 -10.29 5.76 -4.49
CA ARG A 80 -11.74 5.70 -4.75
C ARG A 80 -12.04 5.11 -6.12
N LYS A 81 -11.34 5.57 -7.16
CA LYS A 81 -11.52 5.05 -8.52
C LYS A 81 -11.22 3.55 -8.56
N ALA A 82 -10.03 3.16 -8.10
CA ALA A 82 -9.60 1.76 -8.09
C ALA A 82 -10.57 0.84 -7.32
N TRP A 83 -11.04 1.25 -6.14
CA TRP A 83 -11.94 0.43 -5.32
C TRP A 83 -13.41 0.50 -5.72
N THR A 84 -13.79 1.41 -6.63
CA THR A 84 -15.11 1.40 -7.26
C THR A 84 -15.11 0.49 -8.49
N GLU A 85 -14.00 0.45 -9.23
CA GLU A 85 -13.81 -0.42 -10.40
C GLU A 85 -13.55 -1.88 -9.98
N GLN A 86 -12.70 -2.08 -8.97
CA GLN A 86 -12.36 -3.38 -8.42
C GLN A 86 -12.38 -3.33 -6.89
N ARG A 87 -13.56 -3.60 -6.31
CA ARG A 87 -13.81 -3.47 -4.88
C ARG A 87 -13.12 -4.59 -4.09
N PRO A 88 -12.28 -4.27 -3.08
CA PRO A 88 -11.78 -5.28 -2.15
C PRO A 88 -12.83 -5.66 -1.11
N ASP A 89 -12.77 -6.91 -0.63
CA ASP A 89 -13.57 -7.41 0.48
C ASP A 89 -13.12 -6.81 1.81
N ALA A 90 -11.82 -6.57 1.96
CA ALA A 90 -11.24 -5.84 3.09
C ALA A 90 -9.90 -5.20 2.70
N ILE A 91 -9.50 -4.16 3.45
CA ILE A 91 -8.17 -3.56 3.34
C ILE A 91 -7.34 -3.81 4.60
N TYR A 92 -6.02 -3.88 4.40
CA TYR A 92 -5.04 -3.88 5.47
C TYR A 92 -4.06 -2.73 5.29
N VAL A 93 -4.01 -1.80 6.23
CA VAL A 93 -3.03 -0.70 6.22
C VAL A 93 -1.84 -1.11 7.07
N ALA A 94 -0.71 -1.40 6.43
CA ALA A 94 0.48 -1.94 7.08
C ALA A 94 1.36 -0.86 7.72
N THR A 95 1.25 0.40 7.28
CA THR A 95 2.07 1.49 7.81
C THR A 95 1.25 2.76 7.94
N GLU A 96 1.60 3.55 8.93
CA GLU A 96 1.02 4.86 9.16
C GLU A 96 1.61 5.89 8.20
N GLY A 97 0.77 6.82 7.74
CA GLY A 97 1.20 7.87 6.83
C GLY A 97 0.06 8.47 6.00
N PRO A 98 0.34 9.48 5.18
CA PRO A 98 -0.68 10.16 4.36
C PRO A 98 -1.42 9.22 3.40
N LEU A 99 -0.75 8.18 2.90
CA LEU A 99 -1.38 7.16 2.06
C LEU A 99 -2.33 6.30 2.90
N GLY A 100 -1.88 5.81 4.06
CA GLY A 100 -2.71 5.04 5.00
C GLY A 100 -3.97 5.79 5.42
N TRP A 101 -3.85 7.09 5.72
CA TRP A 101 -4.99 7.96 6.04
C TRP A 101 -5.96 8.10 4.87
N SER A 102 -5.43 8.25 3.66
CA SER A 102 -6.25 8.29 2.44
C SER A 102 -7.01 6.99 2.22
N ALA A 103 -6.37 5.86 2.50
CA ALA A 103 -6.98 4.53 2.42
C ALA A 103 -8.11 4.36 3.43
N LEU A 104 -7.87 4.63 4.71
CA LEU A 104 -8.89 4.52 5.75
C LEU A 104 -10.10 5.43 5.47
N ARG A 105 -9.84 6.69 5.06
CA ARG A 105 -10.92 7.63 4.68
C ARG A 105 -11.74 7.11 3.50
N THR A 106 -11.09 6.52 2.51
CA THR A 106 -11.76 5.98 1.32
C THR A 106 -12.55 4.73 1.66
N ALA A 107 -11.98 3.80 2.44
CA ALA A 107 -12.63 2.57 2.86
C ALA A 107 -13.89 2.85 3.68
N ARG A 108 -13.82 3.78 4.63
CA ARG A 108 -14.99 4.25 5.40
C ARG A 108 -16.09 4.79 4.49
N ARG A 109 -15.75 5.57 3.46
CA ARG A 109 -16.74 6.12 2.53
C ARG A 109 -17.37 5.07 1.60
N LEU A 110 -16.69 3.95 1.37
CA LEU A 110 -17.16 2.85 0.51
C LEU A 110 -17.68 1.65 1.32
N ASN A 111 -17.80 1.79 2.64
CA ASN A 111 -18.16 0.72 3.58
C ASN A 111 -17.33 -0.55 3.37
N ILE A 112 -16.01 -0.39 3.19
CA ILE A 112 -15.06 -1.49 3.08
C ILE A 112 -14.43 -1.73 4.47
N PRO A 113 -14.49 -2.96 5.01
CA PRO A 113 -13.81 -3.33 6.23
C PRO A 113 -12.31 -3.02 6.18
N ALA A 114 -11.76 -2.50 7.28
CA ALA A 114 -10.35 -2.13 7.37
C ALA A 114 -9.72 -2.66 8.65
N ALA A 115 -8.50 -3.20 8.52
CA ALA A 115 -7.60 -3.49 9.63
C ALA A 115 -6.31 -2.69 9.45
N THR A 116 -5.66 -2.34 10.56
CA THR A 116 -4.40 -1.58 10.57
C THR A 116 -3.35 -2.35 11.35
N GLY A 117 -2.15 -2.49 10.79
CA GLY A 117 -0.98 -3.00 11.50
C GLY A 117 -0.09 -1.86 11.95
N PHE A 118 0.47 -2.00 13.15
CA PHE A 118 1.48 -1.09 13.68
C PHE A 118 2.77 -1.89 13.88
N HIS A 119 3.71 -1.79 12.92
CA HIS A 119 4.86 -2.70 12.83
C HIS A 119 6.17 -2.16 13.39
N THR A 120 6.21 -0.90 13.82
CA THR A 120 7.39 -0.31 14.47
C THR A 120 6.96 0.79 15.44
N ARG A 121 7.26 0.58 16.72
CA ARG A 121 7.20 1.61 17.76
C ARG A 121 8.63 2.20 17.84
N PHE A 122 8.79 3.48 17.51
CA PHE A 122 10.05 4.21 17.63
C PHE A 122 10.11 4.85 19.02
N ASP A 123 10.22 4.03 20.04
CA ASP A 123 10.50 4.46 21.41
C ASP A 123 11.97 4.21 21.78
#